data_AF-A0A5B6YGM2-F1
#
_entry.id   AF-A0A5B6YGM2-F1
#
_cell.length_a   1.000
_cell.length_b   1.000
_cell.length_c   1.000
_cell.angle_alpha   90.00
_cell.angle_beta   90.00
_cell.angle_gamma   90.00
#
_symmetry.space_group_name_H-M   'P 1'
#
loop_
_entity.id
_entity.type
_entity.pdbx_description
1 polymer ?
#
loop_
_entity_poly.entity_id
_entity_poly.type
_entity_poly.pdbx_seq_one_letter_code
_entity_poly.pdbx_strand_id
1 'polypeptide(L)'
;AKAKNFFSAPSRPLGFGTKTLILQLQTKRNGSRLSKEKMGGKCPHRKVKKRRLSHKTDRRSKFLVKGDDAVYEQLQKPDAEKKPLPVDEDLPGMGQYYCIHCDRYFANVAVRDEHFKTKRHKKRVKQMMGPAPHTQLDADLAAGMGMPDNGPKLMSI
;
A
#
# COMPACT_ATOMS: atom_id res chain seq x y z
N ALA A 1 52.52 61.79 14.90
CA ALA A 1 52.59 61.94 13.44
C ALA A 1 51.85 60.77 12.77
N LYS A 2 50.95 61.08 11.81
CA LYS A 2 50.25 60.22 10.82
C LYS A 2 49.42 59.02 11.36
N ALA A 3 48.08 59.10 11.37
CA ALA A 3 47.12 58.82 10.27
C ALA A 3 47.18 57.34 9.80
N LYS A 4 46.09 56.56 9.61
CA LYS A 4 44.82 56.77 8.88
C LYS A 4 43.82 55.68 9.37
N ASN A 5 42.62 55.95 9.86
CA ASN A 5 41.35 56.33 9.22
C ASN A 5 40.61 55.25 8.39
N PHE A 6 39.30 55.09 8.73
CA PHE A 6 38.15 54.54 7.98
C PHE A 6 37.90 53.01 8.03
N PHE A 7 36.67 52.46 8.15
CA PHE A 7 35.32 52.98 7.88
C PHE A 7 34.25 52.25 8.73
N SER A 8 33.27 53.06 9.15
CA SER A 8 31.92 52.89 9.75
C SER A 8 31.17 51.55 9.80
N ALA A 9 30.49 51.35 10.95
CA ALA A 9 29.27 50.56 11.24
C ALA A 9 28.01 51.16 10.51
N PRO A 10 26.70 50.82 10.77
CA PRO A 10 26.09 50.02 11.85
C PRO A 10 24.81 49.21 11.48
N SER A 11 24.12 48.78 12.54
CA SER A 11 23.02 47.81 12.73
C SER A 11 21.56 48.27 12.49
N ARG A 12 20.64 47.27 12.47
CA ARG A 12 19.16 47.26 12.80
C ARG A 12 18.18 47.71 11.68
N PRO A 13 16.84 47.47 11.76
CA PRO A 13 16.00 46.70 12.73
C PRO A 13 14.90 45.77 12.10
N LEU A 14 14.20 45.03 12.97
CA LEU A 14 12.91 44.37 12.76
C LEU A 14 11.75 45.39 12.81
N GLY A 15 10.71 45.23 11.98
CA GLY A 15 9.52 46.08 11.97
C GLY A 15 8.22 45.31 11.68
N PHE A 16 7.32 45.34 12.65
CA PHE A 16 5.90 44.98 12.54
C PHE A 16 5.15 45.99 11.66
N GLY A 17 4.18 45.53 10.87
CA GLY A 17 3.31 46.38 10.05
C GLY A 17 1.89 45.80 9.97
N THR A 18 0.92 46.68 10.11
CA THR A 18 -0.49 46.46 10.49
C THR A 18 -1.44 46.17 9.32
N LYS A 19 -2.58 45.57 9.69
CA LYS A 19 -3.84 45.34 8.95
C LYS A 19 -4.25 46.52 8.02
N THR A 20 -4.79 46.23 6.82
CA THR A 20 -6.21 46.44 6.41
C THR A 20 -6.41 46.41 4.88
N LEU A 21 -7.41 45.62 4.46
CA LEU A 21 -8.39 45.84 3.36
C LEU A 21 -7.92 46.41 2.01
N ILE A 22 -7.95 45.56 0.96
CA ILE A 22 -8.56 45.91 -0.34
C ILE A 22 -9.31 44.67 -0.86
N LEU A 23 -10.65 44.69 -0.77
CA LEU A 23 -11.55 43.80 -1.51
C LEU A 23 -11.95 44.55 -2.78
N GLN A 24 -11.54 44.05 -3.95
CA GLN A 24 -12.04 44.54 -5.24
C GLN A 24 -12.78 43.44 -5.98
N LEU A 25 -13.90 43.89 -6.53
CA LEU A 25 -15.03 43.16 -7.07
C LEU A 25 -14.81 42.68 -8.52
N GLN A 26 -15.67 41.72 -8.89
CA GLN A 26 -16.21 41.45 -10.23
C GLN A 26 -15.29 40.79 -11.27
N THR A 27 -15.59 39.51 -11.56
CA THR A 27 -15.89 39.13 -12.95
C THR A 27 -17.13 38.23 -13.01
N LYS A 28 -18.10 38.71 -13.80
CA LYS A 28 -19.30 38.01 -14.23
C LYS A 28 -18.92 36.78 -15.06
N ARG A 29 -19.49 35.62 -14.78
CA ARG A 29 -19.77 34.61 -15.82
C ARG A 29 -21.14 34.00 -15.60
N ASN A 30 -21.96 34.19 -16.62
CA ASN A 30 -23.29 33.67 -16.80
C ASN A 30 -23.25 32.13 -16.82
N GLY A 31 -24.19 31.52 -16.11
CA GLY A 31 -24.49 30.09 -16.18
C GLY A 31 -25.92 29.90 -15.70
N SER A 32 -26.83 29.74 -16.65
CA SER A 32 -28.26 29.51 -16.47
C SER A 32 -28.54 28.37 -15.48
N ARG A 33 -29.14 28.70 -14.33
CA ARG A 33 -29.87 27.73 -13.51
C ARG A 33 -31.23 27.49 -14.19
N LEU A 34 -31.29 26.46 -15.01
CA LEU A 34 -32.56 25.84 -15.39
C LEU A 34 -32.63 24.42 -14.79
N SER A 35 -33.64 24.25 -13.93
CA SER A 35 -34.41 23.05 -13.58
C SER A 35 -33.69 21.74 -13.25
N LYS A 36 -34.00 21.20 -12.07
CA LYS A 36 -34.71 19.90 -11.96
C LYS A 36 -35.08 19.59 -10.52
N GLU A 37 -36.36 19.68 -10.24
CA GLU A 37 -37.04 18.95 -9.18
C GLU A 37 -36.61 17.48 -9.24
N LYS A 38 -36.08 16.94 -8.13
CA LYS A 38 -35.79 15.51 -8.02
C LYS A 38 -36.92 14.82 -7.27
N MET A 39 -38.07 14.71 -7.94
CA MET A 39 -39.07 13.70 -7.58
C MET A 39 -38.63 12.34 -8.15
N GLY A 40 -38.42 11.37 -7.26
CA GLY A 40 -38.56 9.94 -7.54
C GLY A 40 -37.85 9.35 -8.77
N GLY A 41 -36.53 9.47 -8.85
CA GLY A 41 -35.75 8.69 -9.81
C GLY A 41 -35.61 7.24 -9.34
N LYS A 42 -36.29 6.30 -10.02
CA LYS A 42 -36.03 4.85 -9.89
C LYS A 42 -34.51 4.65 -9.86
N CYS A 43 -33.99 4.04 -8.79
CA CYS A 43 -32.58 3.70 -8.70
C CYS A 43 -32.18 2.95 -9.98
N PRO A 44 -31.26 3.48 -10.81
CA PRO A 44 -30.80 2.76 -11.99
C PRO A 44 -30.21 1.48 -11.47
N HIS A 45 -30.90 0.36 -11.73
CA HIS A 45 -30.59 -1.00 -11.30
C HIS A 45 -29.17 -1.05 -10.71
N ARG A 46 -29.04 -0.83 -9.39
CA ARG A 46 -27.76 -1.02 -8.72
C ARG A 46 -27.53 -2.49 -8.92
N LYS A 47 -26.78 -2.86 -9.96
CA LYS A 47 -26.34 -4.23 -10.20
C LYS A 47 -25.56 -4.52 -8.96
N VAL A 48 -26.26 -5.14 -8.02
CA VAL A 48 -25.73 -5.54 -6.76
C VAL A 48 -24.62 -6.49 -7.17
N LYS A 49 -23.36 -6.01 -7.18
CA LYS A 49 -22.17 -6.85 -7.42
C LYS A 49 -22.00 -7.88 -6.29
N LYS A 50 -23.05 -8.19 -5.51
CA LYS A 50 -23.07 -9.31 -4.59
C LYS A 50 -23.21 -10.55 -5.47
N ARG A 51 -22.16 -11.38 -5.45
CA ARG A 51 -21.95 -12.62 -6.22
C ARG A 51 -20.92 -12.62 -7.35
N ARG A 52 -19.98 -11.67 -7.41
CA ARG A 52 -18.71 -11.89 -8.17
C ARG A 52 -17.81 -13.00 -7.60
N LEU A 53 -18.27 -13.73 -6.57
CA LEU A 53 -17.58 -14.85 -5.93
C LEU A 53 -18.50 -16.09 -5.81
N SER A 54 -19.59 -16.15 -6.61
CA SER A 54 -20.53 -17.27 -6.56
C SER A 54 -19.96 -18.55 -7.17
N HIS A 55 -19.15 -18.43 -8.22
CA HIS A 55 -18.58 -19.61 -8.88
C HIS A 55 -17.36 -20.10 -8.12
N LYS A 56 -17.35 -21.42 -7.86
CA LYS A 56 -16.25 -22.15 -7.20
C LYS A 56 -14.90 -21.88 -7.86
N THR A 57 -14.89 -21.65 -9.18
CA THR A 57 -13.71 -21.34 -10.00
C THR A 57 -13.03 -20.03 -9.63
N ASP A 58 -13.78 -18.93 -9.45
CA ASP A 58 -13.23 -17.61 -9.05
C ASP A 58 -12.69 -17.60 -7.62
N ARG A 59 -13.22 -18.47 -6.75
CA ARG A 59 -12.68 -18.66 -5.40
C ARG A 59 -11.40 -19.48 -5.46
N ARG A 60 -11.38 -20.56 -6.26
CA ARG A 60 -10.23 -21.47 -6.39
C ARG A 60 -8.99 -20.76 -6.93
N SER A 61 -9.14 -19.83 -7.87
CA SER A 61 -8.02 -19.05 -8.39
C SER A 61 -7.32 -18.18 -7.34
N LYS A 62 -7.98 -17.85 -6.23
CA LYS A 62 -7.35 -17.18 -5.08
C LYS A 62 -6.62 -18.15 -4.16
N PHE A 63 -7.15 -19.36 -3.98
CA PHE A 63 -6.53 -20.40 -3.14
C PHE A 63 -5.31 -21.05 -3.80
N LEU A 64 -5.23 -21.05 -5.12
CA LEU A 64 -4.07 -21.58 -5.86
C LEU A 64 -2.85 -20.65 -5.79
N VAL A 65 -3.05 -19.37 -5.43
CA VAL A 65 -1.96 -18.42 -5.24
C VAL A 65 -1.49 -18.52 -3.79
N LYS A 66 -0.17 -18.47 -3.56
CA LYS A 66 0.37 -18.41 -2.20
C LYS A 66 -0.24 -17.26 -1.39
N GLY A 67 -0.57 -17.56 -0.14
CA GLY A 67 -1.04 -16.57 0.83
C GLY A 67 0.00 -15.50 1.11
N ASP A 68 -0.46 -14.33 1.57
CA ASP A 68 0.40 -13.20 1.92
C ASP A 68 1.31 -13.52 3.12
N ASP A 69 0.83 -14.34 4.04
CA ASP A 69 1.54 -14.94 5.18
C ASP A 69 2.72 -15.81 4.72
N ALA A 70 2.47 -16.78 3.83
CA ALA A 70 3.52 -17.66 3.32
C ALA A 70 4.63 -16.86 2.60
N VAL A 71 4.24 -15.90 1.75
CA VAL A 71 5.18 -15.04 1.02
C VAL A 71 6.02 -14.20 1.99
N TYR A 72 5.41 -13.68 3.06
CA TYR A 72 6.12 -12.89 4.08
C TYR A 72 7.18 -13.74 4.79
N GLU A 73 6.87 -14.97 5.18
CA GLU A 73 7.83 -15.88 5.79
C GLU A 73 9.01 -16.20 4.86
N GLN A 74 8.76 -16.40 3.56
CA GLN A 74 9.83 -16.63 2.59
C GLN A 74 10.71 -15.40 2.33
N LEU A 75 10.18 -14.20 2.52
CA LEU A 75 10.97 -12.96 2.43
C LEU A 75 11.85 -12.74 3.65
N GLN A 76 11.42 -13.17 4.84
CA GLN A 76 12.19 -13.06 6.07
C GLN A 76 13.40 -14.00 6.11
N LYS A 77 13.36 -15.10 5.34
CA LYS A 77 14.48 -16.04 5.23
C LYS A 77 15.68 -15.36 4.55
N PRO A 78 16.90 -15.52 5.10
CA PRO A 78 18.10 -14.89 4.55
C PRO A 78 18.38 -15.41 3.14
N ASP A 79 18.97 -14.55 2.30
CA ASP A 79 19.24 -14.87 0.88
C ASP A 79 20.15 -16.09 0.70
N ALA A 80 21.01 -16.39 1.68
CA ALA A 80 21.89 -17.56 1.69
C ALA A 80 21.12 -18.89 1.68
N GLU A 81 19.89 -18.90 2.17
CA GLU A 81 19.03 -20.10 2.24
C GLU A 81 18.10 -20.23 1.02
N LYS A 82 18.05 -19.20 0.16
CA LYS A 82 17.27 -19.21 -1.08
C LYS A 82 17.99 -20.07 -2.10
N LYS A 83 17.72 -21.37 -2.04
CA LYS A 83 18.26 -22.35 -3.00
C LYS A 83 17.93 -21.90 -4.43
N PRO A 84 18.90 -21.98 -5.37
CA PRO A 84 18.60 -21.77 -6.77
C PRO A 84 17.50 -22.74 -7.17
N LEU A 85 16.49 -22.21 -7.86
CA LEU A 85 15.35 -23.01 -8.31
C LEU A 85 15.87 -24.09 -9.28
N PRO A 86 15.44 -25.34 -9.14
CA PRO A 86 15.78 -26.39 -10.10
C PRO A 86 15.24 -26.01 -11.48
N VAL A 87 16.00 -26.37 -12.51
CA VAL A 87 15.56 -26.19 -13.90
C VAL A 87 14.44 -27.19 -14.15
N ASP A 88 13.25 -26.68 -14.43
CA ASP A 88 12.04 -27.48 -14.64
C ASP A 88 11.43 -27.14 -16.00
N GLU A 89 11.34 -28.13 -16.88
CA GLU A 89 10.91 -27.97 -18.27
C GLU A 89 9.41 -27.68 -18.41
N ASP A 90 8.61 -28.03 -17.41
CA ASP A 90 7.15 -27.82 -17.42
C ASP A 90 6.75 -26.38 -17.12
N LEU A 91 7.68 -25.57 -16.57
CA LEU A 91 7.45 -24.18 -16.22
C LEU A 91 8.00 -23.19 -17.25
N PRO A 92 7.33 -22.03 -17.44
CA PRO A 92 7.80 -21.04 -18.39
C PRO A 92 9.18 -20.50 -17.98
N GLY A 93 10.08 -20.38 -18.96
CA GLY A 93 11.47 -19.97 -18.71
C GLY A 93 12.28 -21.00 -17.92
N MET A 94 11.91 -22.28 -18.02
CA MET A 94 12.54 -23.40 -17.32
C MET A 94 12.55 -23.23 -15.78
N GLY A 95 11.55 -22.53 -15.24
CA GLY A 95 11.46 -22.22 -13.81
C GLY A 95 12.46 -21.18 -13.29
N GLN A 96 13.34 -20.62 -14.13
CA GLN A 96 14.44 -19.77 -13.68
C GLN A 96 14.02 -18.33 -13.35
N TYR A 97 13.07 -17.76 -14.09
CA TYR A 97 12.66 -16.37 -13.92
C TYR A 97 11.41 -16.26 -13.06
N TYR A 98 11.61 -16.30 -11.74
CA TYR A 98 10.52 -16.28 -10.75
C TYR A 98 10.47 -14.97 -9.93
N CYS A 99 9.26 -14.52 -9.60
CA CYS A 99 9.03 -13.40 -8.68
C CYS A 99 8.34 -13.87 -7.40
N ILE A 100 9.07 -13.79 -6.27
CA ILE A 100 8.59 -14.22 -4.95
C ILE A 100 7.35 -13.44 -4.52
N HIS A 101 7.34 -12.12 -4.70
CA HIS A 101 6.24 -11.27 -4.25
C HIS A 101 4.90 -11.57 -4.96
N CYS A 102 4.95 -12.02 -6.21
CA CYS A 102 3.75 -12.19 -7.04
C CYS A 102 3.41 -13.65 -7.35
N ASP A 103 4.24 -14.61 -6.93
CA ASP A 103 4.11 -16.03 -7.20
C ASP A 103 3.89 -16.33 -8.70
N ARG A 104 4.76 -15.76 -9.54
CA ARG A 104 4.66 -15.86 -11.00
C ARG A 104 6.01 -16.15 -11.64
N TYR A 105 5.98 -17.06 -12.62
CA TYR A 105 7.09 -17.39 -13.50
C TYR A 105 6.99 -16.60 -14.82
N PHE A 106 8.14 -16.28 -15.39
CA PHE A 106 8.28 -15.51 -16.63
C PHE A 106 9.14 -16.28 -17.64
N ALA A 107 8.96 -16.01 -18.93
CA ALA A 107 9.74 -16.67 -19.98
C ALA A 107 11.18 -16.14 -20.11
N ASN A 108 11.39 -14.84 -19.88
CA ASN A 108 12.66 -14.15 -20.10
C ASN A 108 13.02 -13.19 -18.95
N VAL A 109 14.31 -12.90 -18.79
CA VAL A 109 14.84 -11.89 -17.85
C VAL A 109 14.20 -10.52 -18.07
N ALA A 110 14.15 -10.04 -19.31
CA ALA A 110 13.63 -8.71 -19.64
C ALA A 110 12.17 -8.53 -19.18
N VAL A 111 11.34 -9.57 -19.37
CA VAL A 111 9.92 -9.54 -18.98
C VAL A 111 9.77 -9.52 -17.45
N ARG A 112 10.64 -10.24 -16.73
CA ARG A 112 10.70 -10.19 -15.26
C ARG A 112 11.08 -8.80 -14.76
N ASP A 113 12.03 -8.14 -15.42
CA ASP A 113 12.49 -6.81 -15.02
C ASP A 113 11.45 -5.71 -15.34
N GLU A 114 10.73 -5.87 -16.44
CA GLU A 114 9.53 -5.06 -16.74
C GLU A 114 8.43 -5.28 -15.70
N HIS A 115 8.22 -6.53 -15.25
CA HIS A 115 7.26 -6.84 -14.20
C HIS A 115 7.53 -6.07 -12.91
N PHE A 116 8.79 -5.95 -12.48
CA PHE A 116 9.17 -5.18 -11.29
C PHE A 116 8.80 -3.69 -11.38
N LYS A 117 8.79 -3.13 -12.59
CA LYS A 117 8.41 -1.72 -12.83
C LYS A 117 6.90 -1.49 -12.76
N THR A 118 6.08 -2.54 -12.90
CA THR A 118 4.62 -2.43 -12.93
C THR A 118 4.01 -1.96 -11.60
N LYS A 119 2.88 -1.24 -11.68
CA LYS A 119 2.14 -0.76 -10.50
C LYS A 119 1.68 -1.89 -9.58
N ARG A 120 1.33 -3.05 -10.16
CA ARG A 120 0.86 -4.21 -9.40
C ARG A 120 1.94 -4.76 -8.48
N HIS A 121 3.14 -4.95 -9.02
CA HIS A 121 4.29 -5.42 -8.26
C HIS A 121 4.65 -4.44 -7.13
N LYS A 122 4.81 -3.15 -7.47
CA LYS A 122 5.12 -2.10 -6.49
C LYS A 122 4.12 -2.01 -5.36
N LYS A 123 2.82 -2.22 -5.64
CA LYS A 123 1.79 -2.27 -4.60
C LYS A 123 2.00 -3.46 -3.66
N ARG A 124 2.33 -4.63 -4.19
CA ARG A 124 2.55 -5.84 -3.39
C ARG A 124 3.79 -5.74 -2.52
N VAL A 125 4.89 -5.21 -3.06
CA VAL A 125 6.11 -4.95 -2.29
C VAL A 125 5.82 -4.03 -1.09
N LYS A 126 5.06 -2.94 -1.30
CA LYS A 126 4.64 -2.06 -0.20
C LYS A 126 3.77 -2.75 0.85
N GLN A 127 2.95 -3.72 0.45
CA GLN A 127 2.15 -4.51 1.39
C GLN A 127 3.03 -5.45 2.22
N MET A 128 3.98 -6.13 1.59
CA MET A 128 4.89 -7.07 2.26
C MET A 128 5.93 -6.38 3.14
N MET A 129 6.30 -5.13 2.84
CA MET A 129 7.16 -4.28 3.69
C MET A 129 6.38 -3.63 4.86
N GLY A 130 5.06 -3.80 4.89
CA GLY A 130 4.19 -3.23 5.91
C GLY A 130 4.20 -4.02 7.23
N PRO A 131 3.17 -3.84 8.08
CA PRO A 131 3.00 -4.66 9.28
C PRO A 131 2.85 -6.13 8.90
N ALA A 132 3.17 -7.01 9.86
CA ALA A 132 3.05 -8.45 9.68
C ALA A 132 1.65 -8.83 9.16
N PRO A 133 1.54 -9.79 8.22
CA PRO A 133 0.26 -10.23 7.70
C PRO A 133 -0.61 -10.82 8.82
N HIS A 134 -1.93 -10.69 8.67
CA HIS A 134 -2.90 -11.20 9.62
C HIS A 134 -2.77 -12.72 9.78
N THR A 135 -2.62 -13.18 11.01
CA THR A 135 -2.48 -14.60 11.36
C THR A 135 -3.73 -15.07 12.09
N GLN A 136 -3.92 -16.40 12.14
CA GLN A 136 -5.05 -16.98 12.87
C GLN A 136 -5.06 -16.57 14.35
N LEU A 137 -3.88 -16.47 14.98
CA LEU A 137 -3.76 -16.03 16.37
C LEU A 137 -4.29 -14.61 16.60
N ASP A 138 -4.07 -13.70 15.65
CA ASP A 138 -4.60 -12.33 15.71
C ASP A 138 -6.15 -12.33 15.61
N ALA A 139 -6.72 -13.22 14.79
CA ALA A 139 -8.17 -13.41 14.72
C ALA A 139 -8.75 -13.97 16.03
N ASP A 140 -8.10 -14.99 16.60
CA ASP A 140 -8.57 -15.65 17.83
C ASP A 140 -8.49 -14.70 19.03
N LEU A 141 -7.42 -13.89 19.12
CA LEU A 141 -7.28 -12.83 20.13
C LEU A 141 -8.37 -11.76 19.98
N ALA A 142 -8.63 -11.29 18.74
CA ALA A 142 -9.69 -10.32 18.47
C ALA A 142 -11.10 -10.89 18.76
N ALA A 143 -11.30 -12.20 18.61
CA ALA A 143 -12.53 -12.90 18.94
C ALA A 143 -12.70 -13.17 20.45
N GLY A 144 -11.71 -12.83 21.28
CA GLY A 144 -11.72 -13.13 22.72
C GLY A 144 -11.47 -14.60 23.04
N MET A 145 -11.02 -15.39 22.06
CA MET A 145 -10.64 -16.80 22.18
C MET A 145 -9.12 -16.94 22.41
N GLY A 146 -8.50 -15.93 23.01
CA GLY A 146 -7.07 -15.90 23.29
C GLY A 146 -6.62 -17.07 24.15
N MET A 147 -5.31 -17.33 24.13
CA MET A 147 -4.67 -18.38 24.93
C MET A 147 -5.25 -18.36 26.35
N PRO A 148 -5.86 -19.46 26.84
CA PRO A 148 -6.34 -19.48 28.21
C PRO A 148 -5.12 -19.22 29.11
N ASP A 149 -5.19 -18.14 29.88
CA ASP A 149 -4.30 -17.93 31.01
C ASP A 149 -4.66 -18.99 32.05
N ASN A 150 -4.26 -20.22 31.77
CA ASN A 150 -4.18 -21.27 32.75
C ASN A 150 -3.09 -20.78 33.70
N GLY A 151 -3.52 -20.08 34.75
CA GLY A 151 -2.65 -19.43 35.73
C GLY A 151 -1.55 -20.37 36.25
N PRO A 152 -0.57 -19.84 37.00
CA PRO A 152 0.67 -20.53 37.33
C PRO A 152 0.41 -21.98 37.70
N LYS A 153 1.01 -22.89 36.93
CA LYS A 153 0.86 -24.34 37.07
C LYS A 153 1.10 -24.68 38.54
N LEU A 154 0.04 -25.14 39.23
CA LEU A 154 0.15 -25.61 40.61
C LEU A 154 1.20 -26.71 40.61
N MET A 155 2.39 -26.38 41.14
CA MET A 155 3.45 -27.36 41.36
C MET A 155 2.86 -28.37 42.35
N SER A 156 2.74 -29.63 41.92
CA SER A 156 2.40 -30.72 42.82
C SER A 156 3.54 -30.87 43.83
N ILE A 157 3.27 -30.51 45.09
CA ILE A 157 4.10 -30.83 46.26
C ILE A 157 4.09 -32.34 46.49
#